data_AF-A0A4S1FP47-F1
#
_entry.id   AF-A0A4S1FP47-F1
#
_cell.length_a   1.000
_cell.length_b   1.000
_cell.length_c   1.000
_cell.angle_alpha   90.00
_cell.angle_beta   90.00
_cell.angle_gamma   90.00
#
_symmetry.space_group_name_H-M   'P 1'
#
loop_
_entity.id
_entity.type
_entity.pdbx_description
1 polymer ?
#
loop_
_entity_poly.entity_id
_entity_poly.type
_entity_poly.pdbx_seq_one_letter_code
_entity_poly.pdbx_strand_id
1 'polypeptide(L)'
;MRALGFSAIGFASVLLSTFAWWVAAPSGAAAATTTNLQELCRQVKNDDTIRPYSHDLYDGTPKAFKKLFPDAKAAPQESELQAQASYRCMNGKVLVCFVGANLPCARMNAARDNPGADGFCNANPNDDVVPAFATGHDAVYSYKCRNGKAVVTGNPWQLDKRGFAAKLWTTLPGN
;
A
#
# COMPACT_ATOMS: atom_id res chain seq x y z
N MET A 1 71.73 11.32 53.45
CA MET A 1 72.57 12.16 52.59
C MET A 1 71.67 13.15 51.86
N ARG A 2 71.98 14.44 52.01
CA ARG A 2 71.62 15.60 51.18
C ARG A 2 70.14 15.89 50.88
N ALA A 3 69.72 17.02 51.46
CA ALA A 3 68.59 17.86 51.13
C ALA A 3 68.68 18.51 49.74
N LEU A 4 67.55 19.02 49.26
CA LEU A 4 67.29 20.20 48.38
C LEU A 4 65.83 20.08 47.91
N GLY A 5 64.92 21.04 47.93
CA GLY A 5 64.94 22.48 48.21
C GLY A 5 63.49 23.02 48.23
N PHE A 6 63.36 24.33 48.46
CA PHE A 6 62.20 25.06 48.97
C PHE A 6 61.10 25.45 47.97
N SER A 7 59.91 25.69 48.55
CA SER A 7 58.92 26.76 48.32
C SER A 7 58.39 27.06 46.92
N ALA A 8 57.06 27.05 46.78
CA ALA A 8 56.29 28.29 46.62
C ALA A 8 54.80 28.10 46.96
N ILE A 9 54.27 29.14 47.59
CA ILE A 9 52.90 29.36 48.06
C ILE A 9 51.95 29.57 46.87
N GLY A 10 50.68 29.18 47.01
CA GLY A 10 49.63 29.61 46.10
C GLY A 10 48.25 29.07 46.44
N PHE A 11 47.62 29.60 47.50
CA PHE A 11 46.18 29.46 47.71
C PHE A 11 45.41 30.19 46.60
N ALA A 12 44.48 29.52 45.94
CA ALA A 12 43.34 30.18 45.30
C ALA A 12 42.20 29.16 45.11
N SER A 13 41.27 29.17 46.06
CA SER A 13 39.95 28.55 45.91
C SER A 13 39.20 29.24 44.78
N VAL A 14 38.81 28.50 43.74
CA VAL A 14 37.84 28.98 42.76
C VAL A 14 36.69 28.00 42.72
N LEU A 15 35.56 28.43 43.28
CA LEU A 15 34.25 27.82 43.15
C LEU A 15 33.85 27.86 41.67
N LEU A 16 33.92 26.74 40.95
CA LEU A 16 33.28 26.62 39.64
C LEU A 16 31.86 26.07 39.81
N SER A 17 30.91 27.00 39.79
CA SER A 17 29.50 26.75 39.52
C SER A 17 29.36 26.02 38.18
N THR A 18 28.87 24.78 38.23
CA THR A 18 28.50 24.02 37.03
C THR A 18 27.17 24.56 36.48
N PHE A 19 27.24 25.51 35.56
CA PHE A 19 26.11 25.83 34.68
C PHE A 19 25.90 24.64 33.74
N ALA A 20 24.91 23.79 34.04
CA ALA A 20 24.44 22.78 33.13
C ALA A 20 23.75 23.46 31.94
N TRP A 21 24.48 23.62 30.84
CA TRP A 21 23.88 23.92 29.54
C TRP A 21 23.09 22.72 29.06
N TRP A 22 21.78 22.76 29.28
CA TRP A 22 20.84 21.96 28.50
C TRP A 22 20.85 22.49 27.07
N VAL A 23 21.62 21.83 26.21
CA VAL A 23 21.48 21.97 24.76
C VAL A 23 20.14 21.34 24.40
N ALA A 24 19.11 22.16 24.24
CA ALA A 24 17.87 21.74 23.61
C ALA A 24 18.19 21.39 22.15
N ALA A 25 18.31 20.09 21.85
CA ALA A 25 18.35 19.62 20.49
C ALA A 25 17.04 20.05 19.81
N PRO A 26 17.07 20.68 18.63
CA PRO A 26 15.85 20.90 17.88
C PRO A 26 15.36 19.53 17.44
N SER A 27 14.25 19.09 18.03
CA SER A 27 13.43 18.00 17.51
C SER A 27 12.83 18.44 16.18
N GLY A 28 13.66 18.49 15.14
CA GLY A 28 13.25 18.55 13.75
C GLY A 28 12.65 17.22 13.35
N ALA A 29 11.52 16.86 13.96
CA ALA A 29 10.60 15.93 13.34
C ALA A 29 10.09 16.65 12.10
N ALA A 30 10.78 16.45 10.97
CA ALA A 30 10.23 16.75 9.67
C ALA A 30 8.93 15.94 9.59
N ALA A 31 7.81 16.61 9.87
CA ALA A 31 6.50 16.12 9.49
C ALA A 31 6.63 15.82 8.00
N ALA A 32 6.54 14.54 7.63
CA ALA A 32 6.53 14.13 6.25
C ALA A 32 5.46 14.96 5.57
N THR A 33 5.88 15.94 4.77
CA THR A 33 4.97 16.74 3.97
C THR A 33 4.10 15.76 3.23
N THR A 34 2.79 15.86 3.41
CA THR A 34 1.81 15.16 2.59
C THR A 34 2.05 15.59 1.15
N THR A 35 3.00 14.95 0.47
CA THR A 35 3.27 15.18 -0.93
C THR A 35 1.97 14.81 -1.63
N ASN A 36 1.29 15.82 -2.15
CA ASN A 36 0.13 15.69 -3.02
C ASN A 36 0.35 14.48 -3.94
N LEU A 37 -0.54 13.49 -3.89
CA LEU A 37 -0.31 12.19 -4.53
C LEU A 37 -0.08 12.36 -6.05
N GLN A 38 -0.69 13.37 -6.66
CA GLN A 38 -0.47 13.70 -8.07
C GLN A 38 0.97 14.16 -8.30
N GLU A 39 1.54 15.00 -7.43
CA GLU A 39 2.96 15.38 -7.50
C GLU A 39 3.88 14.17 -7.28
N LEU A 40 3.59 13.33 -6.30
CA LEU A 40 4.35 12.11 -6.06
C LEU A 40 4.36 11.24 -7.32
N CYS A 41 3.21 10.97 -7.92
CA CYS A 41 3.13 10.15 -9.13
C CYS A 41 3.89 10.79 -10.30
N ARG A 42 3.85 12.11 -10.47
CA ARG A 42 4.62 12.80 -11.52
C ARG A 42 6.13 12.58 -11.36
N GLN A 43 6.62 12.55 -10.12
CA GLN A 43 8.04 12.38 -9.80
C GLN A 43 8.47 10.91 -9.98
N VAL A 44 7.80 9.98 -9.31
CA VAL A 44 8.22 8.55 -9.27
C VAL A 44 7.80 7.77 -10.52
N LYS A 45 6.86 8.32 -11.31
CA LYS A 45 6.18 7.69 -12.45
C LYS A 45 5.35 6.47 -12.06
N ASN A 46 5.99 5.42 -11.56
CA ASN A 46 5.36 4.18 -11.14
C ASN A 46 5.69 3.90 -9.68
N ASP A 47 4.67 3.60 -8.90
CA ASP A 47 4.80 3.15 -7.52
C ASP A 47 3.61 2.26 -7.19
N ASP A 48 3.90 1.00 -6.92
CA ASP A 48 2.93 -0.06 -6.66
C ASP A 48 2.41 -0.04 -5.20
N THR A 49 2.90 0.88 -4.37
CA THR A 49 2.40 1.06 -3.00
C THR A 49 0.95 1.46 -3.02
N ILE A 50 0.09 0.61 -2.48
CA ILE A 50 -1.34 0.87 -2.35
C ILE A 50 -1.58 1.83 -1.19
N ARG A 51 -2.22 2.96 -1.50
CA ARG A 51 -2.50 4.04 -0.56
C ARG A 51 -4.00 4.11 -0.27
N PRO A 52 -4.38 4.42 0.98
CA PRO A 52 -5.77 4.61 1.32
C PRO A 52 -6.31 5.90 0.68
N TYR A 53 -7.62 6.07 0.81
CA TYR A 53 -8.31 7.31 0.49
C TYR A 53 -7.74 8.53 1.23
N SER A 54 -7.74 9.66 0.52
CA SER A 54 -7.52 11.01 1.04
C SER A 54 -8.60 11.94 0.49
N HIS A 55 -9.10 12.84 1.33
CA HIS A 55 -10.08 13.85 0.93
C HIS A 55 -9.58 14.75 -0.23
N ASP A 56 -8.27 14.98 -0.34
CA ASP A 56 -7.67 15.76 -1.44
C ASP A 56 -7.95 15.16 -2.83
N LEU A 57 -8.39 13.90 -2.89
CA LEU A 57 -8.71 13.17 -4.11
C LEU A 57 -10.22 13.04 -4.33
N TYR A 58 -11.05 13.62 -3.45
CA TYR A 58 -12.51 13.47 -3.46
C TYR A 58 -13.08 13.83 -4.82
N ASP A 59 -12.79 15.00 -5.37
CA ASP A 59 -13.42 15.48 -6.62
C ASP A 59 -13.27 14.53 -7.82
N GLY A 60 -12.15 13.81 -7.89
CA GLY A 60 -11.88 12.83 -8.95
C GLY A 60 -12.45 11.45 -8.66
N THR A 61 -12.66 11.09 -7.39
CA THR A 61 -12.89 9.71 -6.97
C THR A 61 -14.29 9.19 -7.33
N PRO A 62 -15.41 9.90 -7.07
CA PRO A 62 -16.74 9.53 -7.57
C PRO A 62 -16.81 9.47 -9.10
N LYS A 63 -16.10 10.35 -9.80
CA LYS A 63 -16.03 10.35 -11.28
C LYS A 63 -15.36 9.07 -11.78
N ALA A 64 -14.25 8.69 -11.16
CA ALA A 64 -13.56 7.43 -11.44
C ALA A 64 -14.43 6.20 -11.12
N PHE A 65 -15.16 6.23 -10.01
CA PHE A 65 -16.12 5.19 -9.64
C PHE A 65 -17.17 5.00 -10.73
N LYS A 66 -17.84 6.07 -11.16
CA LYS A 66 -18.87 5.99 -12.21
C LYS A 66 -18.31 5.48 -13.54
N LYS A 67 -17.05 5.76 -13.84
CA LYS A 67 -16.37 5.22 -15.02
C LYS A 67 -16.14 3.71 -14.95
N LEU A 68 -15.79 3.18 -13.77
CA LEU A 68 -15.61 1.73 -13.57
C LEU A 68 -16.94 0.99 -13.42
N PHE A 69 -17.95 1.63 -12.84
CA PHE A 69 -19.27 1.07 -12.56
C PHE A 69 -20.37 1.93 -13.19
N PRO A 70 -20.50 1.93 -14.53
CA PRO A 70 -21.46 2.78 -15.24
C PRO A 70 -22.92 2.48 -14.86
N ASP A 71 -23.22 1.26 -14.44
CA ASP A 71 -24.57 0.83 -14.06
C ASP A 71 -24.91 1.14 -12.59
N ALA A 72 -23.96 1.68 -11.81
CA ALA A 72 -24.23 2.08 -10.44
C ALA A 72 -25.26 3.22 -10.40
N LYS A 73 -26.30 3.02 -9.56
CA LYS A 73 -27.43 3.96 -9.41
C LYS A 73 -27.04 5.29 -8.76
N ALA A 74 -26.03 5.25 -7.88
CA ALA A 74 -25.49 6.41 -7.19
C ALA A 74 -23.98 6.27 -7.05
N ALA A 75 -23.30 7.40 -6.87
CA ALA A 75 -21.92 7.39 -6.41
C ALA A 75 -21.87 7.02 -4.91
N PRO A 76 -20.79 6.37 -4.44
CA PRO A 76 -20.62 6.07 -3.03
C PRO A 76 -20.53 7.35 -2.21
N GLN A 77 -20.99 7.28 -0.97
CA GLN A 77 -20.76 8.35 -0.01
C GLN A 77 -19.27 8.43 0.34
N GLU A 78 -18.81 9.58 0.83
CA GLU A 78 -17.39 9.73 1.17
C GLU A 78 -16.89 8.72 2.21
N SER A 79 -17.71 8.39 3.21
CA SER A 79 -17.40 7.33 4.19
C SER A 79 -17.22 5.96 3.56
N GLU A 80 -17.95 5.66 2.48
CA GLU A 80 -17.80 4.43 1.71
C GLU A 80 -16.51 4.48 0.87
N LEU A 81 -16.18 5.64 0.29
CA LEU A 81 -14.92 5.84 -0.42
C LEU A 81 -13.71 5.67 0.50
N GLN A 82 -13.79 6.10 1.76
CA GLN A 82 -12.74 5.90 2.75
C GLN A 82 -12.42 4.41 2.97
N ALA A 83 -13.45 3.55 2.93
CA ALA A 83 -13.28 2.11 3.13
C ALA A 83 -12.91 1.36 1.85
N GLN A 84 -13.29 1.88 0.67
CA GLN A 84 -13.22 1.13 -0.59
C GLN A 84 -12.14 1.65 -1.55
N ALA A 85 -11.89 2.96 -1.58
CA ALA A 85 -10.99 3.55 -2.56
C ALA A 85 -9.51 3.33 -2.18
N SER A 86 -8.72 2.91 -3.17
CA SER A 86 -7.31 2.66 -3.04
C SER A 86 -6.57 3.23 -4.24
N TYR A 87 -5.38 3.80 -4.01
CA TYR A 87 -4.63 4.56 -5.02
C TYR A 87 -3.23 4.01 -5.23
N ARG A 88 -2.72 4.16 -6.45
CA ARG A 88 -1.31 3.89 -6.79
C ARG A 88 -0.84 4.80 -7.91
N CYS A 89 0.46 4.86 -8.14
CA CYS A 89 1.03 5.62 -9.24
C CYS A 89 1.32 4.73 -10.44
N MET A 90 0.87 5.14 -11.62
CA MET A 90 1.23 4.48 -12.87
C MET A 90 1.43 5.49 -13.99
N ASN A 91 2.58 5.43 -14.65
CA ASN A 91 2.97 6.29 -15.77
C ASN A 91 2.80 7.79 -15.48
N GLY A 92 3.15 8.25 -14.27
CA GLY A 92 3.04 9.65 -13.89
C GLY A 92 1.66 10.08 -13.40
N LYS A 93 0.68 9.16 -13.38
CA LYS A 93 -0.72 9.45 -13.06
C LYS A 93 -1.15 8.71 -11.80
N VAL A 94 -2.10 9.30 -11.09
CA VAL A 94 -2.82 8.62 -10.01
C VAL A 94 -3.83 7.67 -10.65
N LEU A 95 -3.75 6.40 -10.30
CA LEU A 95 -4.81 5.43 -10.55
C LEU A 95 -5.59 5.18 -9.28
N VAL A 96 -6.87 4.88 -9.42
CA VAL A 96 -7.77 4.52 -8.33
C VAL A 96 -8.47 3.19 -8.65
N CYS A 97 -8.68 2.40 -7.61
CA CYS A 97 -9.42 1.14 -7.60
C CYS A 97 -10.37 1.14 -6.40
N PHE A 98 -11.44 0.35 -6.48
CA PHE A 98 -12.45 0.22 -5.42
C PHE A 98 -12.54 -1.23 -4.96
N VAL A 99 -12.25 -1.45 -3.68
CA VAL A 99 -12.32 -2.77 -3.03
C VAL A 99 -13.78 -3.20 -2.93
N GLY A 100 -14.04 -4.46 -3.29
CA GLY A 100 -15.32 -5.13 -3.14
C GLY A 100 -15.16 -6.63 -3.05
N ALA A 101 -16.26 -7.38 -2.95
CA ALA A 101 -16.25 -8.82 -2.65
C ALA A 101 -15.33 -9.67 -3.54
N ASN A 102 -15.15 -9.31 -4.82
CA ASN A 102 -14.24 -9.97 -5.76
C ASN A 102 -13.44 -8.96 -6.59
N LEU A 103 -13.16 -7.79 -6.01
CA LEU A 103 -12.47 -6.68 -6.68
C LEU A 103 -11.24 -6.29 -5.85
N PRO A 104 -10.17 -7.10 -5.88
CA PRO A 104 -8.97 -6.79 -5.11
C PRO A 104 -8.20 -5.62 -5.72
N CYS A 105 -7.93 -4.59 -4.91
CA CYS A 105 -7.01 -3.52 -5.26
C CYS A 105 -5.56 -3.89 -4.93
N ALA A 106 -5.14 -5.10 -5.31
CA ALA A 106 -3.84 -5.67 -4.99
C ALA A 106 -3.16 -6.18 -6.27
N ARG A 107 -1.86 -6.49 -6.14
CA ARG A 107 -1.15 -7.27 -7.17
C ARG A 107 -1.75 -8.67 -7.20
N MET A 108 -2.03 -9.17 -8.39
CA MET A 108 -2.71 -10.45 -8.57
C MET A 108 -1.74 -11.62 -8.52
N ASN A 109 -2.19 -12.75 -7.97
CA ASN A 109 -1.47 -14.01 -7.99
C ASN A 109 -1.62 -14.69 -9.35
N ALA A 110 -0.57 -14.59 -10.17
CA ALA A 110 -0.49 -15.19 -11.50
C ALA A 110 0.08 -16.63 -11.52
N ALA A 111 0.25 -17.28 -10.36
CA ALA A 111 0.63 -18.68 -10.32
C ALA A 111 -0.53 -19.57 -10.81
N ARG A 112 -0.20 -20.58 -11.61
CA ARG A 112 -1.15 -21.62 -12.04
C ARG A 112 -1.30 -22.71 -10.98
N ASP A 113 -0.28 -22.91 -10.16
CA ASP A 113 -0.35 -23.79 -9.01
C ASP A 113 -0.95 -22.99 -7.86
N ASN A 114 -2.07 -23.48 -7.32
CA ASN A 114 -2.80 -22.81 -6.26
C ASN A 114 -3.13 -23.81 -5.14
N PRO A 115 -2.38 -23.82 -4.03
CA PRO A 115 -2.56 -24.78 -2.95
C PRO A 115 -3.96 -24.76 -2.33
N GLY A 116 -4.61 -23.59 -2.31
CA GLY A 116 -5.99 -23.47 -1.82
C GLY A 116 -7.00 -24.11 -2.75
N ALA A 117 -6.81 -23.99 -4.07
CA ALA A 117 -7.60 -24.71 -5.06
C ALA A 117 -7.37 -26.23 -4.98
N ASP A 118 -6.12 -26.67 -4.83
CA ASP A 118 -5.79 -28.09 -4.65
C ASP A 118 -6.43 -28.66 -3.38
N GLY A 119 -6.36 -27.92 -2.27
CA GLY A 119 -7.04 -28.28 -1.02
C GLY A 119 -8.55 -28.43 -1.19
N PHE A 120 -9.18 -27.49 -1.89
CA PHE A 120 -10.61 -27.55 -2.19
C PHE A 120 -10.97 -28.76 -3.05
N CYS A 121 -10.19 -29.05 -4.11
CA CYS A 121 -10.47 -30.16 -5.00
C CYS A 121 -10.22 -31.52 -4.37
N ASN A 122 -9.26 -31.65 -3.46
CA ASN A 122 -9.10 -32.89 -2.69
C ASN A 122 -10.36 -33.23 -1.87
N ALA A 123 -11.04 -32.22 -1.33
CA ALA A 123 -12.31 -32.40 -0.61
C ALA A 123 -13.52 -32.53 -1.53
N ASN A 124 -13.48 -31.92 -2.72
CA ASN A 124 -14.58 -31.86 -3.69
C ASN A 124 -14.10 -32.31 -5.09
N PRO A 125 -13.98 -33.62 -5.36
CA PRO A 125 -13.16 -34.13 -6.47
C PRO A 125 -13.55 -33.70 -7.88
N ASN A 126 -14.81 -33.34 -8.12
CA ASN A 126 -15.37 -33.06 -9.44
C ASN A 126 -16.25 -31.79 -9.48
N ASP A 127 -16.09 -30.86 -8.54
CA ASP A 127 -16.79 -29.59 -8.56
C ASP A 127 -16.43 -28.75 -9.80
N ASP A 128 -17.43 -28.14 -10.42
CA ASP A 128 -17.25 -27.38 -11.66
C ASP A 128 -16.58 -26.02 -11.46
N VAL A 129 -16.58 -25.50 -10.22
CA VAL A 129 -16.00 -24.20 -9.87
C VAL A 129 -15.31 -24.28 -8.52
N VAL A 130 -14.05 -23.83 -8.47
CA VAL A 130 -13.36 -23.56 -7.21
C VAL A 130 -13.63 -22.09 -6.80
N PRO A 131 -14.19 -21.83 -5.61
CA PRO A 131 -14.57 -20.50 -5.18
C PRO A 131 -13.37 -19.63 -4.78
N ALA A 132 -13.55 -18.30 -4.84
CA ALA A 132 -12.50 -17.32 -4.51
C ALA A 132 -12.00 -17.39 -3.07
N PHE A 133 -12.84 -17.84 -2.11
CA PHE A 133 -12.37 -18.05 -0.73
C PHE A 133 -11.29 -19.14 -0.65
N ALA A 134 -11.32 -20.12 -1.57
CA ALA A 134 -10.33 -21.18 -1.64
C ALA A 134 -9.10 -20.75 -2.46
N THR A 135 -9.31 -20.13 -3.61
CA THR A 135 -8.18 -19.72 -4.48
C THR A 135 -7.44 -18.48 -4.00
N GLY A 136 -8.06 -17.69 -3.12
CA GLY A 136 -7.73 -16.29 -2.89
C GLY A 136 -8.46 -15.38 -3.88
N HIS A 137 -8.87 -14.21 -3.41
CA HIS A 137 -9.57 -13.21 -4.23
C HIS A 137 -8.67 -12.57 -5.30
N ASP A 138 -7.34 -12.69 -5.15
CA ASP A 138 -6.31 -12.19 -6.05
C ASP A 138 -5.87 -13.21 -7.11
N ALA A 139 -6.48 -14.39 -7.16
CA ALA A 139 -6.17 -15.41 -8.16
C ALA A 139 -6.49 -14.91 -9.58
N VAL A 140 -5.50 -14.98 -10.48
CA VAL A 140 -5.64 -14.60 -11.90
C VAL A 140 -6.47 -15.62 -12.66
N TYR A 141 -6.32 -16.89 -12.33
CA TYR A 141 -6.96 -18.00 -13.03
C TYR A 141 -8.23 -18.47 -12.32
N SER A 142 -9.17 -18.99 -13.12
CA SER A 142 -10.29 -19.78 -12.62
C SER A 142 -9.95 -21.26 -12.65
N TYR A 143 -10.51 -22.02 -11.72
CA TYR A 143 -10.23 -23.44 -11.56
C TYR A 143 -11.52 -24.25 -11.45
N LYS A 144 -11.45 -25.51 -11.86
CA LYS A 144 -12.42 -26.56 -11.52
C LYS A 144 -11.70 -27.78 -11.00
N CYS A 145 -12.45 -28.71 -10.40
CA CYS A 145 -11.92 -29.96 -9.91
C CYS A 145 -12.11 -31.07 -10.93
N ARG A 146 -11.08 -31.90 -11.11
CA ARG A 146 -11.16 -33.12 -11.90
C ARG A 146 -10.38 -34.21 -11.18
N ASN A 147 -11.07 -35.25 -10.73
CA ASN A 147 -10.49 -36.37 -10.00
C ASN A 147 -9.61 -35.93 -8.82
N GLY A 148 -10.08 -34.93 -8.05
CA GLY A 148 -9.36 -34.43 -6.86
C GLY A 148 -8.28 -33.39 -7.16
N LYS A 149 -8.07 -33.00 -8.41
CA LYS A 149 -7.03 -32.02 -8.82
C LYS A 149 -7.66 -30.72 -9.32
N ALA A 150 -7.06 -29.60 -8.95
CA ALA A 150 -7.41 -28.31 -9.54
C ALA A 150 -6.91 -28.23 -10.98
N VAL A 151 -7.77 -27.80 -11.89
CA VAL A 151 -7.48 -27.60 -13.31
C VAL A 151 -7.90 -26.20 -13.71
N VAL A 152 -6.98 -25.45 -14.30
CA VAL A 152 -7.25 -24.10 -14.81
C VAL A 152 -8.29 -24.17 -15.93
N THR A 153 -9.36 -23.38 -15.80
CA THR A 153 -10.44 -23.28 -16.78
C THR A 153 -10.46 -21.97 -17.53
N GLY A 154 -9.79 -20.94 -17.02
CA GLY A 154 -9.78 -19.63 -17.65
C GLY A 154 -8.85 -18.63 -16.99
N ASN A 155 -8.73 -17.48 -17.64
CA ASN A 155 -7.97 -16.32 -17.16
C ASN A 155 -8.87 -15.06 -17.19
N PRO A 156 -9.74 -14.86 -16.19
CA PRO A 156 -10.67 -13.72 -16.13
C PRO A 156 -9.98 -12.35 -15.97
N TRP A 157 -8.68 -12.32 -15.65
CA TRP A 157 -7.96 -11.10 -15.32
C TRP A 157 -6.83 -10.82 -16.31
N GLN A 158 -7.00 -9.77 -17.12
CA GLN A 158 -5.87 -9.16 -17.83
C GLN A 158 -5.09 -8.29 -16.86
N LEU A 159 -3.79 -8.55 -16.76
CA LEU A 159 -2.90 -7.79 -15.90
C LEU A 159 -2.25 -6.63 -16.65
N ASP A 160 -2.03 -5.54 -15.95
CA ASP A 160 -1.14 -4.50 -16.40
C ASP A 160 0.34 -4.92 -16.29
N LYS A 161 1.25 -4.06 -16.77
CA LYS A 161 2.70 -4.32 -16.73
C LYS A 161 3.28 -4.47 -15.31
N ARG A 162 2.51 -4.18 -14.26
CA ARG A 162 2.90 -4.22 -12.85
C ARG A 162 2.25 -5.37 -12.09
N GLY A 163 1.44 -6.19 -12.77
CA GLY A 163 0.77 -7.36 -12.20
C GLY A 163 -0.57 -7.07 -11.52
N PHE A 164 -1.17 -5.90 -11.77
CA PHE A 164 -2.49 -5.54 -11.24
C PHE A 164 -3.57 -5.79 -12.28
N ALA A 165 -4.77 -6.19 -11.87
CA ALA A 165 -5.91 -6.39 -12.77
C ALA A 165 -6.31 -5.10 -13.50
N ALA A 166 -5.97 -4.95 -14.78
CA ALA A 166 -6.07 -3.69 -15.51
C ALA A 166 -7.48 -3.09 -15.49
N LYS A 167 -8.51 -3.94 -15.55
CA LYS A 167 -9.92 -3.51 -15.53
C LYS A 167 -10.41 -2.96 -14.18
N LEU A 168 -9.66 -3.15 -13.09
CA LEU A 168 -10.01 -2.62 -11.76
C LEU A 168 -9.39 -1.26 -11.48
N TRP A 169 -8.42 -0.83 -12.28
CA TRP A 169 -7.68 0.41 -12.08
C TRP A 169 -8.02 1.41 -13.18
N THR A 170 -8.51 2.58 -12.79
CA THR A 170 -8.76 3.68 -13.72
C THR A 170 -7.95 4.90 -13.33
N THR A 171 -7.59 5.73 -14.30
CA THR A 171 -6.95 7.01 -14.01
C THR A 171 -7.92 7.90 -13.23
N LEU A 172 -7.45 8.47 -12.12
CA LEU A 172 -8.16 9.50 -11.40
C LEU A 172 -8.27 10.73 -12.32
N PRO A 173 -9.49 11.17 -12.70
CA PRO A 173 -9.65 12.38 -13.48
C PRO A 173 -9.02 13.57 -12.76
N GLY A 174 -8.40 14.47 -13.51
CA GLY A 174 -8.02 15.77 -12.98
C GLY A 174 -9.25 16.60 -12.65
N ASN A 175 -9.02 17.64 -11.85
CA ASN A 175 -9.98 18.74 -11.69
C ASN A 175 -9.93 19.66 -12.91
#